data_AF-A0A0J7YU75-F1
#
_entry.id   AF-A0A0J7YU75-F1
#
_cell.length_a   1.000
_cell.length_b   1.000
_cell.length_c   1.000
_cell.angle_alpha   90.00
_cell.angle_beta   90.00
_cell.angle_gamma   90.00
#
_symmetry.space_group_name_H-M   'P 1'
#
loop_
_entity.id
_entity.type
_entity.pdbx_description
1 polymer ?
#
loop_
_entity_poly.entity_id
_entity_poly.type
_entity_poly.pdbx_seq_one_letter_code
_entity_poly.pdbx_strand_id
1 'polypeptide(L)'
;MIAARIQRRLYSVIPEEWEIFQTLAIAVPSRLGMLIPDLLVAPVQECAEADSHIPAALAELVVEVTSKSNAHHDRVSKPAACATAGIPLYLLIDRWAPEGPPPRSSASRRATSTVC
;
A
#
# COMPACT_ATOMS: atom_id res chain seq x y z
N MET A 1 0.91 -5.19 19.32
CA MET A 1 1.07 -4.43 18.06
C MET A 1 0.10 -4.95 17.01
N ILE A 2 -0.60 -4.10 16.25
CA ILE A 2 -1.57 -4.53 15.22
C ILE A 2 -0.88 -5.29 14.08
N ALA A 3 0.23 -4.75 13.57
CA ALA A 3 1.00 -5.38 12.50
C ALA A 3 1.40 -6.83 12.83
N ALA A 4 1.87 -7.11 14.05
CA ALA A 4 2.18 -8.48 14.48
C ALA A 4 0.98 -9.45 14.45
N ARG A 5 -0.25 -8.95 14.70
CA ARG A 5 -1.45 -9.79 14.60
C ARG A 5 -1.81 -10.08 13.14
N ILE A 6 -1.63 -9.10 12.26
CA ILE A 6 -1.85 -9.24 10.82
C ILE A 6 -0.83 -10.23 10.25
N GLN A 7 0.46 -10.05 10.56
CA GLN A 7 1.54 -10.91 10.10
C GLN A 7 1.29 -12.39 10.46
N ARG A 8 0.88 -12.68 11.71
CA ARG A 8 0.51 -14.05 12.11
C ARG A 8 -0.64 -14.65 11.31
N ARG A 9 -1.60 -13.83 10.87
CA ARG A 9 -2.73 -14.29 10.04
C ARG A 9 -2.32 -14.47 8.60
N LEU A 10 -1.50 -13.56 8.06
CA LEU A 10 -0.98 -13.66 6.70
C LEU A 10 -0.09 -14.91 6.54
N TYR A 11 0.80 -15.20 7.48
CA TYR A 11 1.62 -16.43 7.41
C TYR A 11 0.81 -17.74 7.37
N SER A 12 -0.46 -17.72 7.81
CA SER A 12 -1.31 -18.92 7.71
C SER A 12 -1.92 -19.14 6.33
N VAL A 13 -1.76 -18.18 5.39
CA VAL A 13 -2.44 -18.20 4.09
C VAL A 13 -1.55 -17.83 2.90
N ILE A 14 -0.39 -17.19 3.11
CA ILE A 14 0.52 -16.88 1.99
C ILE A 14 1.28 -18.14 1.54
N PRO A 15 1.65 -18.22 0.25
CA PRO A 15 2.52 -19.29 -0.27
C PRO A 15 3.91 -19.30 0.40
N GLU A 16 4.59 -20.45 0.39
CA GLU A 16 5.93 -20.60 0.99
C GLU A 16 7.00 -19.77 0.26
N GLU A 17 6.79 -19.49 -1.02
CA GLU A 17 7.68 -18.67 -1.84
C GLU A 17 7.52 -17.16 -1.58
N TRP A 18 6.58 -16.74 -0.74
CA TRP A 18 6.34 -15.34 -0.39
C TRP A 18 6.77 -15.04 1.04
N GLU A 19 7.17 -13.79 1.28
CA GLU A 19 7.57 -13.33 2.61
C GLU A 19 6.90 -12.01 2.99
N ILE A 20 6.80 -11.77 4.29
CA ILE A 20 6.30 -10.54 4.88
C ILE A 20 7.47 -9.71 5.38
N PHE A 21 7.72 -8.59 4.72
CA PHE A 21 8.75 -7.64 5.10
C PHE A 21 8.16 -6.52 5.97
N GLN A 22 8.83 -6.20 7.08
CA GLN A 22 8.48 -5.06 7.91
C GLN A 22 9.30 -3.85 7.50
N THR A 23 8.66 -2.70 7.26
CA THR A 23 9.35 -1.43 6.96
C THR A 23 10.31 -1.47 5.77
N LEU A 24 10.18 -2.43 4.85
CA LEU A 24 10.97 -2.49 3.63
C LEU A 24 10.47 -1.44 2.63
N ALA A 25 11.35 -0.56 2.21
CA ALA A 25 11.00 0.50 1.28
C ALA A 25 10.69 -0.07 -0.12
N ILE A 26 9.72 0.51 -0.80
CA ILE A 26 9.42 0.20 -2.20
C ILE A 26 9.58 1.45 -3.07
N ALA A 27 10.25 1.30 -4.20
CA ALA A 27 10.44 2.38 -5.16
C ALA A 27 9.20 2.53 -6.03
N VAL A 28 8.63 3.74 -6.09
CA VAL A 28 7.45 4.08 -6.91
C VAL A 28 7.88 5.04 -8.02
N PRO A 29 8.20 4.53 -9.23
CA PRO A 29 8.82 5.34 -10.29
C PRO A 29 7.99 6.56 -10.71
N SER A 30 6.66 6.40 -10.74
CA SER A 30 5.72 7.46 -11.14
C SER A 30 5.70 8.69 -10.22
N ARG A 31 6.29 8.57 -9.03
CA ARG A 31 6.38 9.66 -8.03
C ARG A 31 7.80 10.12 -7.74
N LEU A 32 8.80 9.56 -8.43
CA LEU A 32 10.23 9.79 -8.14
C LEU A 32 10.54 9.66 -6.64
N GLY A 33 9.95 8.65 -5.98
CA GLY A 33 10.02 8.54 -4.52
C GLY A 33 9.80 7.13 -3.99
N MET A 34 10.00 7.01 -2.67
CA MET A 34 9.88 5.76 -1.92
C MET A 34 8.58 5.73 -1.12
N LEU A 35 7.98 4.56 -1.01
CA LEU A 35 6.93 4.26 -0.05
C LEU A 35 7.48 3.27 0.97
N ILE A 36 7.31 3.55 2.27
CA ILE A 36 7.71 2.63 3.35
C ILE A 36 6.44 2.17 4.06
N PRO A 37 5.96 0.95 3.76
CA PRO A 37 4.79 0.39 4.41
C PRO A 37 5.13 -0.25 5.75
N ASP A 38 4.11 -0.40 6.60
CA ASP A 38 4.26 -1.13 7.87
C ASP A 38 4.52 -2.62 7.60
N LEU A 39 3.78 -3.21 6.66
CA LEU A 39 4.04 -4.55 6.12
C LEU A 39 3.95 -4.57 4.61
N LEU A 40 4.79 -5.39 3.99
CA LEU A 40 4.84 -5.66 2.57
C LEU A 40 4.85 -7.18 2.35
N VAL A 41 4.07 -7.68 1.40
CA VAL A 41 4.16 -9.08 0.95
C VAL A 41 4.66 -9.10 -0.48
N ALA A 42 5.70 -9.90 -0.73
CA ALA A 42 6.34 -10.06 -2.04
C ALA A 42 6.99 -11.45 -2.18
N PRO A 43 7.23 -11.93 -3.41
CA PRO A 43 8.00 -13.16 -3.67
C PRO A 43 9.45 -13.05 -3.17
N VAL A 44 9.94 -14.09 -2.50
CA VAL A 44 11.28 -14.12 -1.88
C VAL A 44 12.40 -14.06 -2.91
N GLN A 45 12.27 -14.83 -4.00
CA GLN A 45 13.29 -14.96 -5.03
C GLN A 45 13.58 -13.63 -5.72
N GLU A 46 12.57 -12.76 -5.80
CA GLU A 46 12.67 -11.45 -6.44
C GLU A 46 13.20 -10.38 -5.48
N CYS A 47 13.19 -10.66 -4.17
CA CYS A 47 13.68 -9.77 -3.11
C CYS A 47 15.10 -10.11 -2.63
N ALA A 48 15.64 -11.29 -2.96
CA ALA A 48 16.91 -11.79 -2.41
C ALA A 48 18.13 -10.89 -2.71
N GLU A 49 18.06 -10.07 -3.76
CA GLU A 49 19.14 -9.17 -4.21
C GLU A 49 18.93 -7.71 -3.78
N ALA A 50 17.89 -7.41 -2.98
CA ALA A 50 17.48 -6.04 -2.65
C ALA A 50 18.01 -5.60 -1.27
N ASP A 51 19.14 -4.88 -1.25
CA ASP A 51 19.79 -4.45 0.00
C ASP A 51 19.04 -3.37 0.80
N SER A 52 18.11 -2.63 0.19
CA SER A 52 17.42 -1.51 0.85
C SER A 52 15.98 -1.27 0.41
N HIS A 53 15.63 -1.70 -0.80
CA HIS A 53 14.30 -1.51 -1.37
C HIS A 53 14.05 -2.42 -2.56
N ILE A 54 12.77 -2.64 -2.86
CA ILE A 54 12.35 -3.36 -4.06
C ILE A 54 11.55 -2.44 -5.00
N PRO A 55 11.50 -2.73 -6.30
CA PRO A 55 10.52 -2.11 -7.19
C PRO A 55 9.09 -2.37 -6.71
N ALA A 56 8.22 -1.34 -6.74
CA ALA A 56 6.82 -1.50 -6.35
C ALA A 56 6.05 -2.53 -7.19
N ALA A 57 6.54 -2.86 -8.40
CA ALA A 57 5.93 -3.89 -9.25
C ALA A 57 6.05 -5.32 -8.67
N LEU A 58 6.95 -5.55 -7.71
CA LEU A 58 7.09 -6.85 -7.03
C LEU A 58 6.19 -6.98 -5.80
N ALA A 59 5.49 -5.90 -5.42
CA ALA A 59 4.63 -5.88 -4.25
C ALA A 59 3.26 -6.50 -4.58
N GLU A 60 2.88 -7.53 -3.84
CA GLU A 60 1.56 -8.18 -3.98
C GLU A 60 0.53 -7.62 -3.00
N LEU A 61 0.98 -7.28 -1.78
CA LEU A 61 0.16 -6.63 -0.77
C LEU A 61 0.96 -5.58 0.00
N VAL A 62 0.40 -4.38 0.08
CA VAL A 62 0.86 -3.32 1.00
C VAL A 62 -0.13 -3.18 2.15
N VAL A 63 0.37 -3.18 3.39
CA VAL A 63 -0.44 -2.96 4.59
C VAL A 63 0.05 -1.73 5.35
N GLU A 64 -0.90 -0.88 5.76
CA GLU A 64 -0.66 0.33 6.54
C GLU A 64 -1.55 0.33 7.79
N VAL A 65 -0.97 0.67 8.93
CA VAL A 65 -1.67 0.84 10.20
C VAL A 65 -1.56 2.30 10.60
N THR A 66 -2.67 3.02 10.49
CA THR A 66 -2.71 4.44 10.84
C THR A 66 -2.16 4.73 12.24
N SER A 67 -1.35 5.78 12.28
CA SER A 67 -0.96 6.52 13.46
C SER A 67 -1.63 7.89 13.44
N LYS A 68 -1.62 8.57 14.59
CA LYS A 68 -2.27 9.89 14.73
C LYS A 68 -1.66 10.95 13.79
N SER A 69 -0.38 10.82 13.45
CA SER A 69 0.36 11.80 12.63
C SER A 69 0.37 11.49 11.12
N ASN A 70 0.07 10.25 10.69
CA ASN A 70 0.13 9.87 9.27
C ASN A 70 -1.24 9.51 8.65
N ALA A 71 -2.34 9.58 9.42
CA ALA A 71 -3.66 9.13 8.97
C ALA A 71 -4.11 9.73 7.61
N HIS A 72 -3.81 11.00 7.34
CA HIS A 72 -4.11 11.60 6.02
C HIS A 72 -3.34 10.93 4.87
N HIS A 73 -2.03 10.69 5.06
CA HIS A 73 -1.20 10.03 4.06
C HIS A 73 -1.68 8.62 3.77
N ASP A 74 -1.99 7.84 4.81
CA ASP A 74 -2.44 6.47 4.67
C ASP A 74 -3.84 6.37 4.05
N ARG A 75 -4.70 7.39 4.22
CA ARG A 75 -6.05 7.41 3.64
C ARG A 75 -6.10 7.84 2.17
N VAL A 76 -5.15 8.68 1.72
CA VAL A 76 -5.27 9.36 0.42
C VAL A 76 -4.02 9.16 -0.42
N SER A 77 -2.87 9.62 0.06
CA SER A 77 -1.65 9.68 -0.74
C SER A 77 -1.08 8.30 -1.05
N LYS A 78 -1.01 7.40 -0.05
CA LYS A 78 -0.42 6.07 -0.19
C LYS A 78 -1.26 5.10 -1.03
N PRO A 79 -2.60 4.99 -0.86
CA PRO A 79 -3.41 4.16 -1.74
C PRO A 79 -3.28 4.59 -3.21
N ALA A 80 -3.29 5.90 -3.47
CA ALA A 80 -3.09 6.43 -4.82
C ALA A 80 -1.68 6.11 -5.37
N ALA A 81 -0.66 6.00 -4.51
CA ALA A 81 0.69 5.59 -4.89
C ALA A 81 0.68 4.15 -5.38
N CYS A 82 0.09 3.27 -4.56
CA CYS A 82 -0.01 1.85 -4.80
C CYS A 82 -0.77 1.58 -6.11
N ALA A 83 -1.92 2.25 -6.30
CA ALA A 83 -2.72 2.14 -7.52
C ALA A 83 -1.93 2.58 -8.77
N THR A 84 -1.16 3.66 -8.68
CA THR A 84 -0.36 4.15 -9.80
C THR A 84 0.85 3.24 -10.08
N ALA A 85 1.37 2.59 -9.04
CA ALA A 85 2.46 1.63 -9.14
C ALA A 85 2.04 0.24 -9.63
N GLY A 86 0.73 -0.01 -9.78
CA GLY A 86 0.20 -1.30 -10.21
C GLY A 86 0.16 -2.36 -9.10
N ILE A 87 0.28 -1.95 -7.82
CA ILE A 87 0.23 -2.88 -6.69
C ILE A 87 -1.19 -3.47 -6.58
N PRO A 88 -1.36 -4.80 -6.60
CA PRO A 88 -2.68 -5.43 -6.66
C PRO A 88 -3.55 -5.15 -5.43
N LEU A 89 -2.97 -5.21 -4.23
CA LEU A 89 -3.72 -5.09 -2.97
C LEU A 89 -3.12 -4.04 -2.04
N TYR A 90 -4.01 -3.24 -1.46
CA TYR A 90 -3.70 -2.27 -0.41
C TYR A 90 -4.69 -2.41 0.75
N LEU A 91 -4.17 -2.68 1.95
CA LEU A 91 -4.95 -2.84 3.17
C LEU A 91 -4.63 -1.71 4.16
N LEU A 92 -5.63 -0.89 4.48
CA LEU A 92 -5.54 0.16 5.48
C LEU A 92 -6.25 -0.24 6.78
N ILE A 93 -5.53 -0.25 7.89
CA ILE A 93 -6.10 -0.41 9.22
C ILE A 93 -6.18 0.96 9.91
N ASP A 94 -7.39 1.52 9.91
CA ASP A 94 -7.64 2.85 10.40
C ASP A 94 -8.23 2.86 11.82
N ARG A 95 -7.37 3.04 12.83
CA ARG A 95 -7.79 3.17 14.23
C ARG A 95 -8.42 4.52 14.55
N TRP A 96 -8.24 5.48 13.66
CA TRP A 96 -8.62 6.88 13.85
C TRP A 96 -9.70 7.28 12.85
N ALA A 97 -10.33 6.32 12.18
CA ALA A 97 -11.42 6.56 11.25
C ALA A 97 -12.56 7.23 12.03
N PRO A 98 -13.20 8.28 11.47
CA PRO A 98 -14.46 8.74 12.02
C PRO A 98 -15.49 7.60 11.93
N GLU A 99 -16.34 7.49 12.94
CA GLU A 99 -17.47 6.55 12.91
C GLU A 99 -18.37 6.86 11.69
N GLY A 100 -18.52 5.89 10.79
CA GLY A 100 -19.34 6.00 9.58
C GLY A 100 -18.61 5.60 8.29
N PRO A 101 -19.35 5.43 7.18
CA PRO A 101 -18.76 5.06 5.90
C PRO A 101 -17.83 6.19 5.38
N PRO A 102 -16.73 5.85 4.68
CA PRO A 102 -15.84 6.85 4.12
C PRO A 102 -16.62 7.75 3.14
N PRO A 103 -16.32 9.07 3.11
CA PRO A 103 -16.98 9.97 2.19
C PRO A 103 -16.77 9.49 0.75
N ARG A 104 -17.86 9.36 -0.01
CA ARG A 104 -17.78 8.95 -1.42
C ARG A 104 -16.96 10.00 -2.18
N SER A 105 -15.88 9.58 -2.84
CA SER A 105 -15.14 10.47 -3.74
C SER A 105 -16.07 10.86 -4.90
N SER A 106 -16.42 12.13 -5.00
CA SER A 106 -17.14 12.66 -6.16
C SER A 106 -16.22 12.57 -7.37
N ALA A 107 -16.50 11.64 -8.28
CA ALA A 107 -15.85 11.60 -9.58
C ALA A 107 -16.16 12.91 -10.32
N SER A 108 -15.17 13.79 -10.45
CA SER A 108 -15.27 14.98 -11.29
C SER A 108 -15.41 14.51 -12.74
N ARG A 109 -16.61 14.62 -13.30
CA ARG A 109 -16.83 14.47 -14.74
C ARG A 109 -16.13 15.65 -15.41
N ARG A 110 -15.00 15.42 -16.06
CA ARG A 110 -14.50 16.38 -17.05
C ARG A 110 -15.53 16.44 -18.18
N ALA A 111 -16.15 17.60 -18.36
CA ALA A 111 -16.87 17.91 -19.57
C ALA A 111 -15.84 18.06 -20.70
N THR A 112 -15.82 17.12 -21.64
CA THR A 112 -15.20 17.30 -22.93
C THR A 112 -16.06 18.28 -23.71
N SER A 113 -15.60 19.53 -23.83
CA SER A 113 -16.18 20.49 -24.76
C SER A 113 -15.65 20.17 -26.15
N THR A 114 -16.44 19.49 -26.98
CA THR A 114 -16.27 19.49 -28.43
C THR A 114 -16.98 20.75 -28.94
N VAL A 115 -16.20 21.69 -29.46
CA VAL A 115 -16.73 22.80 -30.25
C VAL A 115 -16.92 22.28 -31.68
N CYS A 116 -18.16 22.35 -32.18
CA CYS A 116 -18.50 22.20 -33.59
C CYS A 116 -18.23 23.51 -34.34
#